data_AF-A0A089NPB5-F1
#
_entry.id   AF-A0A089NPB5-F1
#
_cell.length_a   1.000
_cell.length_b   1.000
_cell.length_c   1.000
_cell.angle_alpha   90.00
_cell.angle_beta   90.00
_cell.angle_gamma   90.00
#
_symmetry.space_group_name_H-M   'P 1'
#
loop_
_entity.id
_entity.type
_entity.pdbx_description
1 polymer ?
#
loop_
_entity_poly.entity_id
_entity_poly.type
_entity_poly.pdbx_seq_one_letter_code
_entity_poly.pdbx_strand_id
1 'polypeptide(L)'
;MGVNFDAFLWLEVVEGVRCKLQFEQDDLRARVAEFRDRAGLNVPLRLRHSFGVMAYTVSPLGARNLMKICLPLSNQLIGFPGYGVVIENNTIDAAMNAAYPSLKAFVCIPPLAISENRHESSTIQGAK
;
A
#
# COMPACT_ATOMS: atom_id res chain seq x y z
N MET A 1 9.30 -0.75 -0.88
CA MET A 1 8.69 -2.10 -0.92
C MET A 1 7.40 -2.06 -1.72
N GLY A 2 6.86 -3.21 -2.11
CA GLY A 2 5.92 -3.35 -3.24
C GLY A 2 4.74 -2.38 -3.21
N VAL A 3 4.34 -1.86 -4.37
CA VAL A 3 3.19 -0.95 -4.50
C VAL A 3 2.16 -1.58 -5.43
N ASN A 4 0.89 -1.58 -5.00
CA ASN A 4 -0.22 -1.93 -5.87
C ASN A 4 -0.61 -0.70 -6.71
N PHE A 5 -0.38 -0.77 -8.02
CA PHE A 5 -0.63 0.36 -8.95
C PHE A 5 -2.12 0.55 -9.28
N ASP A 6 -2.92 -0.44 -8.90
CA ASP A 6 -4.36 -0.46 -9.05
C ASP A 6 -5.09 0.20 -7.86
N ALA A 7 -4.33 0.76 -6.91
CA ALA A 7 -4.86 1.52 -5.79
C ALA A 7 -4.09 2.82 -5.60
N PHE A 8 -4.72 3.79 -4.94
CA PHE A 8 -4.01 4.97 -4.48
C PHE A 8 -2.98 4.61 -3.40
N LEU A 9 -1.91 5.40 -3.33
CA LEU A 9 -0.91 5.34 -2.27
C LEU A 9 -0.90 6.67 -1.51
N TRP A 10 -0.94 6.61 -0.19
CA TRP A 10 -0.85 7.80 0.67
C TRP A 10 0.44 7.77 1.46
N LEU A 11 1.23 8.83 1.34
CA LEU A 11 2.53 8.95 1.99
C LEU A 11 2.79 10.39 2.43
N GLU A 12 3.91 10.64 3.08
CA GLU A 12 4.43 11.99 3.33
C GLU A 12 5.66 12.23 2.45
N VAL A 13 5.63 13.30 1.64
CA VAL A 13 6.75 13.67 0.75
C VAL A 13 7.86 14.39 1.51
N VAL A 14 7.46 15.13 2.54
CA VAL A 14 8.31 15.67 3.62
C VAL A 14 7.51 15.56 4.92
N GLU A 15 8.18 15.65 6.06
CA GLU A 15 7.54 15.44 7.38
C GLU A 15 6.27 16.28 7.56
N GLY A 16 5.14 15.61 7.81
CA GLY A 16 3.84 16.24 8.00
C GLY A 16 3.12 16.66 6.70
N VAL A 17 3.80 16.71 5.56
CA VAL A 17 3.20 17.04 4.26
C VAL A 17 2.74 15.77 3.57
N ARG A 18 1.46 15.49 3.71
CA ARG A 18 0.80 14.30 3.18
C ARG A 18 0.51 14.48 1.68
N CYS A 19 0.70 13.41 0.89
CA CYS A 19 0.27 13.34 -0.50
C CYS A 19 -0.51 12.06 -0.80
N LYS A 20 -1.31 12.12 -1.87
CA LYS A 20 -2.01 10.98 -2.48
C LYS A 20 -1.47 10.78 -3.90
N LEU A 21 -0.94 9.61 -4.19
CA LEU A 21 -0.47 9.22 -5.51
C LEU A 21 -1.49 8.32 -6.19
N GLN A 22 -1.71 8.58 -7.47
CA GLN A 22 -2.44 7.72 -8.41
C GLN A 22 -1.47 7.26 -9.48
N PHE A 23 -1.64 6.04 -9.96
CA PHE A 23 -0.75 5.45 -10.94
C PHE A 23 -1.52 5.09 -12.21
N GLU A 24 -0.88 5.27 -13.36
CA GLU A 24 -1.40 4.76 -14.63
C GLU A 24 -0.94 3.32 -14.83
N GLN A 25 -1.90 2.38 -14.81
CA GLN A 25 -1.61 0.96 -14.83
C GLN A 25 -1.07 0.50 -16.19
N ASP A 26 -1.59 1.08 -17.28
CA ASP A 26 -1.17 0.69 -18.63
C ASP A 26 0.25 1.15 -18.94
N ASP A 27 0.65 2.32 -18.41
CA ASP A 27 2.01 2.81 -18.46
C ASP A 27 2.99 1.89 -17.74
N LEU A 28 2.59 1.34 -16.59
CA LEU A 28 3.38 0.35 -15.86
C LEU A 28 3.51 -0.94 -16.67
N ARG A 29 2.38 -1.48 -17.15
CA ARG A 29 2.31 -2.74 -17.89
C ARG A 29 3.17 -2.72 -19.15
N ALA A 30 3.19 -1.59 -19.86
CA ALA A 30 4.03 -1.40 -21.03
C ALA A 30 5.54 -1.41 -20.70
N ARG A 31 5.93 -1.11 -19.46
CA ARG A 31 7.33 -0.90 -19.03
C ARG A 31 7.83 -1.91 -18.00
N VAL A 32 7.16 -3.05 -17.82
CA VAL A 32 7.57 -4.09 -16.84
C VAL A 32 9.00 -4.58 -17.08
N ALA A 33 9.39 -4.75 -18.36
CA ALA A 33 10.76 -5.15 -18.72
C ALA A 33 11.79 -4.08 -18.30
N GLU A 34 11.55 -2.82 -18.64
CA GLU A 34 12.41 -1.69 -18.24
C GLU A 34 12.50 -1.55 -16.72
N PHE A 35 11.39 -1.77 -16.00
CA PHE A 35 11.37 -1.74 -14.54
C PHE A 35 12.29 -2.82 -13.93
N ARG A 36 12.31 -4.03 -14.52
CA ARG A 36 13.14 -5.14 -14.04
C ARG A 36 14.63 -4.83 -14.13
N ASP A 37 15.04 -4.16 -15.19
CA ASP A 37 16.43 -3.82 -15.46
C ASP A 37 16.84 -2.46 -14.88
N ARG A 38 15.91 -1.76 -14.22
CA ARG A 38 16.15 -0.44 -13.65
C ARG A 38 17.20 -0.50 -12.54
N ALA A 39 18.34 0.15 -12.79
CA ALA A 39 19.27 0.55 -11.76
C ALA A 39 18.90 1.95 -11.22
N GLY A 40 19.07 2.17 -9.91
CA GLY A 40 18.90 3.50 -9.33
C GLY A 40 18.59 3.50 -7.84
N LEU A 41 18.57 4.70 -7.27
CA LEU A 41 18.18 4.90 -5.89
C LEU A 41 16.67 4.71 -5.73
N ASN A 42 16.30 4.18 -4.57
CA ASN A 42 14.92 4.03 -4.12
C ASN A 42 14.81 4.76 -2.79
N VAL A 43 13.98 5.80 -2.74
CA VAL A 43 13.88 6.67 -1.57
C VAL A 43 12.77 6.17 -0.65
N PRO A 44 13.06 5.85 0.62
CA PRO A 44 12.03 5.51 1.58
C PRO A 44 11.27 6.77 2.01
N LEU A 45 9.97 6.81 1.77
CA LEU A 45 9.06 7.86 2.21
C LEU A 45 8.10 7.31 3.26
N ARG A 46 7.68 8.16 4.19
CA ARG A 46 6.78 7.78 5.30
C ARG A 46 5.44 7.32 4.73
N LEU A 47 5.07 6.07 4.98
CA LEU A 47 3.79 5.52 4.55
C LEU A 47 2.66 5.96 5.48
N ARG A 48 1.51 6.33 4.90
CA ARG A 48 0.27 6.60 5.63
C ARG A 48 -0.77 5.52 5.37
N HIS A 49 -1.07 5.24 4.11
CA HIS A 49 -2.06 4.25 3.70
C HIS A 49 -1.67 3.60 2.38
N SER A 50 -1.88 2.30 2.25
CA SER A 50 -1.62 1.51 1.04
C SER A 50 -2.53 0.30 1.00
N PHE A 51 -2.84 -0.15 -0.21
CA PHE A 51 -3.54 -1.41 -0.46
C PHE A 51 -2.62 -2.42 -1.13
N GLY A 52 -2.95 -3.70 -0.99
CA GLY A 52 -2.12 -4.81 -1.42
C GLY A 52 -1.01 -5.14 -0.41
N VAL A 53 -0.90 -6.42 -0.08
CA VAL A 53 0.18 -6.95 0.76
C VAL A 53 1.21 -7.61 -0.16
N MET A 54 2.16 -6.83 -0.67
CA MET A 54 3.16 -7.31 -1.62
C MET A 54 4.56 -6.89 -1.23
N ALA A 55 5.50 -7.84 -1.33
CA ALA A 55 6.94 -7.61 -1.24
C ALA A 55 7.32 -6.60 -0.16
N TYR A 56 6.92 -6.89 1.08
CA TYR A 56 7.14 -6.07 2.27
C TYR A 56 7.99 -6.81 3.31
N THR A 57 8.67 -6.06 4.16
CA THR A 57 9.46 -6.55 5.29
C THR A 57 8.89 -5.93 6.54
N VAL A 58 8.86 -6.70 7.61
CA VAL A 58 8.37 -6.24 8.90
C VAL A 58 9.33 -6.72 9.98
N SER A 59 9.68 -5.83 10.91
CA SER A 59 10.46 -6.22 12.09
C SER A 59 9.58 -7.00 13.07
N PRO A 60 10.14 -7.81 13.99
CA PRO A 60 9.35 -8.50 15.00
C PRO A 60 8.45 -7.56 15.83
N LEU A 61 8.93 -6.33 16.12
CA LEU A 61 8.14 -5.32 16.80
C LEU A 61 7.00 -4.78 15.91
N GLY A 62 7.27 -4.53 14.63
CA GLY A 62 6.25 -4.12 13.67
C GLY A 62 5.15 -5.16 13.51
N ALA A 63 5.52 -6.45 13.45
CA ALA A 63 4.57 -7.56 13.35
C ALA A 63 3.67 -7.65 14.59
N ARG A 64 4.24 -7.54 15.80
CA ARG A 64 3.44 -7.49 17.04
C ARG A 64 2.45 -6.32 17.07
N ASN A 65 2.88 -5.15 16.63
CA ASN A 65 2.01 -3.97 16.59
C ASN A 65 0.90 -4.10 15.55
N LEU A 66 1.21 -4.66 14.37
CA LEU A 66 0.20 -5.00 13.36
C LEU A 66 -0.83 -5.97 13.93
N MET A 67 -0.38 -7.06 14.54
CA MET A 67 -1.27 -8.06 15.14
C MET A 67 -2.15 -7.46 16.23
N LYS A 68 -1.60 -6.59 17.09
CA LYS A 68 -2.35 -5.91 18.15
C LYS A 68 -3.47 -5.00 17.62
N ILE A 69 -3.26 -4.37 16.46
CA ILE A 69 -4.23 -3.42 15.87
C ILE A 69 -5.21 -4.14 14.95
N CYS A 70 -4.74 -5.13 14.18
CA CYS A 70 -5.55 -5.81 13.18
C CYS A 70 -6.35 -6.99 13.75
N LEU A 71 -5.95 -7.54 14.90
CA LEU A 71 -6.60 -8.73 15.49
C LEU A 71 -7.28 -8.43 16.84
N PRO A 72 -8.43 -9.08 17.12
CA PRO A 72 -9.19 -9.94 16.21
C PRO A 72 -9.77 -9.14 15.04
N LEU A 73 -9.92 -9.78 13.86
CA LEU A 73 -10.54 -9.13 12.71
C LEU A 73 -11.99 -8.77 13.07
N SER A 74 -12.34 -7.51 12.88
CA SER A 74 -13.66 -6.98 13.18
C SER A 74 -14.09 -5.97 12.12
N ASN A 75 -15.39 -5.85 11.93
CA ASN A 75 -15.96 -4.82 11.08
C ASN A 75 -15.74 -3.47 11.76
N GLN A 76 -14.89 -2.65 11.17
CA GLN A 76 -14.58 -1.30 11.63
C GLN A 76 -14.40 -0.38 10.43
N LEU A 77 -14.70 0.89 10.63
CA LEU A 77 -14.43 1.93 9.66
C LEU A 77 -13.02 2.49 9.88
N ILE A 78 -12.24 2.57 8.81
CA ILE A 78 -10.86 3.05 8.85
C ILE A 78 -10.82 4.38 8.11
N GLY A 79 -10.69 5.47 8.88
CA GLY A 79 -10.57 6.82 8.35
C GLY A 79 -9.16 7.14 7.91
N PHE A 80 -9.02 7.88 6.82
CA PHE A 80 -7.75 8.38 6.29
C PHE A 80 -7.73 9.91 6.52
N PRO A 81 -7.21 10.38 7.67
CA PRO A 81 -7.36 11.78 8.06
C PRO A 81 -6.73 12.73 7.03
N GLY A 82 -7.43 13.82 6.72
CA GLY A 82 -7.01 14.83 5.75
C GLY A 82 -7.38 14.53 4.29
N TYR A 83 -7.98 13.37 4.00
CA TYR A 83 -8.39 12.99 2.65
C TYR A 83 -9.90 12.80 2.47
N GLY A 84 -10.68 12.86 3.57
CA GLY A 84 -12.12 12.58 3.52
C GLY A 84 -12.46 11.15 3.09
N VAL A 85 -11.50 10.22 3.19
CA VAL A 85 -11.67 8.82 2.82
C VAL A 85 -11.94 8.00 4.08
N VAL A 86 -12.94 7.12 4.00
CA VAL A 86 -13.27 6.12 5.01
C VAL A 86 -13.50 4.81 4.27
N ILE A 87 -12.87 3.73 4.74
CA ILE A 87 -13.03 2.39 4.16
C ILE A 87 -13.58 1.41 5.19
N GLU A 88 -14.23 0.36 4.72
CA GLU A 88 -14.62 -0.78 5.54
C GLU A 88 -13.45 -1.76 5.70
N ASN A 89 -13.30 -2.32 6.90
CA ASN A 89 -12.30 -3.33 7.20
C ASN A 89 -12.70 -4.74 6.71
N ASN A 90 -12.81 -4.90 5.39
CA ASN A 90 -13.27 -6.16 4.77
C ASN A 90 -12.11 -7.03 4.28
N THR A 91 -10.87 -6.52 4.32
CA THR A 91 -9.67 -7.21 3.85
C THR A 91 -8.50 -6.98 4.81
N ILE A 92 -7.49 -7.85 4.75
CA ILE A 92 -6.32 -7.72 5.64
C ILE A 92 -5.53 -6.43 5.36
N ASP A 93 -5.40 -6.02 4.10
CA ASP A 93 -4.75 -4.76 3.75
C ASP A 93 -5.58 -3.54 4.18
N ALA A 94 -6.91 -3.62 4.15
CA ALA A 94 -7.76 -2.63 4.79
C ALA A 94 -7.43 -2.55 6.29
N ALA A 95 -7.40 -3.67 7.02
CA ALA A 95 -7.07 -3.70 8.44
C ALA A 95 -5.71 -3.03 8.74
N MET A 96 -4.70 -3.32 7.93
CA MET A 96 -3.35 -2.76 8.07
C MET A 96 -3.33 -1.22 7.91
N ASN A 97 -4.27 -0.63 7.17
CA ASN A 97 -4.38 0.82 7.05
C ASN A 97 -4.71 1.53 8.37
N ALA A 98 -5.33 0.85 9.34
CA ALA A 98 -5.51 1.38 10.68
C ALA A 98 -4.16 1.48 11.44
N ALA A 99 -3.20 0.62 11.12
CA ALA A 99 -1.91 0.56 11.80
C ALA A 99 -0.86 1.49 11.20
N TYR A 100 -0.75 1.58 9.87
CA TYR A 100 0.34 2.29 9.18
C TYR A 100 0.63 3.71 9.70
N PRO A 101 -0.38 4.56 10.00
CA PRO A 101 -0.11 5.90 10.54
C PRO A 101 0.65 5.90 11.87
N SER A 102 0.41 4.91 12.73
CA SER A 102 1.05 4.79 14.05
C SER A 102 2.39 4.06 14.03
N LEU A 103 2.65 3.27 12.99
CA LEU A 103 3.90 2.54 12.80
C LEU A 103 4.97 3.44 12.19
N LYS A 104 6.25 3.08 12.39
CA LYS A 104 7.35 3.57 11.53
C LYS A 104 7.32 2.81 10.19
N ALA A 105 6.28 3.06 9.41
CA ALA A 105 6.04 2.43 8.12
C ALA A 105 6.56 3.32 6.98
N PHE A 106 7.16 2.68 5.97
CA PHE A 106 7.78 3.35 4.83
C PHE A 106 7.46 2.63 3.51
N VAL A 107 7.39 3.39 2.43
CA VAL A 107 7.26 2.91 1.05
C VAL A 107 8.43 3.46 0.23
N CYS A 108 8.88 2.73 -0.79
CA CYS A 108 9.97 3.19 -1.65
C CYS A 108 9.41 3.85 -2.88
N ILE A 109 9.91 5.03 -3.22
CA ILE A 109 9.67 5.67 -4.52
C ILE A 109 11.03 5.88 -5.24
N PRO A 110 11.21 5.33 -6.46
CA PRO A 110 10.35 4.34 -7.11
C PRO A 110 10.25 3.01 -6.32
N PRO A 111 9.21 2.19 -6.56
CA PRO A 111 9.02 0.95 -5.82
C PRO A 111 10.08 -0.10 -6.19
N LEU A 112 10.31 -1.04 -5.27
CA LEU A 112 11.25 -2.17 -5.48
C LEU A 112 10.59 -3.37 -6.20
N ALA A 113 9.26 -3.44 -6.12
CA ALA A 113 8.46 -4.48 -6.74
C ALA A 113 7.14 -3.85 -7.19
N ILE A 114 6.65 -4.31 -8.33
CA ILE A 114 5.39 -3.87 -8.93
C ILE A 114 4.48 -5.08 -9.06
N SER A 115 3.18 -4.87 -8.95
CA SER A 115 2.20 -5.91 -9.26
C SER A 115 1.72 -5.71 -10.67
N GLU A 116 1.66 -6.79 -11.45
CA GLU A 116 0.96 -6.78 -12.74
C GLU A 116 -0.57 -6.80 -12.59
N ASN A 117 -1.10 -6.91 -11.35
CA ASN A 117 -2.51 -7.15 -11.01
C ASN A 117 -3.48 -6.77 -12.14
N ARG A 118 -4.19 -7.78 -12.66
CA ARG A 118 -5.20 -7.60 -13.71
C ARG A 118 -6.54 -8.04 -13.16
N HIS A 119 -7.42 -7.08 -12.93
CA HIS A 119 -8.79 -7.36 -12.48
C HIS A 119 -9.51 -8.33 -13.41
N GLU A 120 -9.31 -8.19 -14.72
CA GLU A 120 -9.95 -9.01 -15.76
C GLU A 120 -9.67 -10.52 -15.61
N SER A 121 -8.51 -10.88 -15.06
CA SER A 121 -8.14 -12.27 -14.80
C SER A 121 -8.25 -12.65 -13.32
N SER A 122 -8.73 -11.74 -12.47
CA SER A 122 -8.82 -11.98 -11.02
C SER A 122 -10.01 -12.87 -10.69
N THR A 123 -9.76 -13.99 -10.00
CA THR A 123 -10.80 -14.91 -9.52
C THR A 123 -11.46 -14.46 -8.22
N ILE A 124 -10.92 -13.43 -7.57
CA ILE A 124 -11.35 -12.98 -6.23
C ILE A 124 -12.43 -11.89 -6.33
N GLN A 125 -12.44 -11.10 -7.40
CA GLN A 125 -13.34 -9.95 -7.56
C GLN A 125 -14.40 -10.16 -8.66
N GLY A 126 -14.51 -11.39 -9.20
CA GLY A 126 -15.39 -11.74 -10.31
C GLY A 126 -16.88 -11.95 -9.98
N ALA A 127 -17.32 -11.74 -8.73
CA ALA A 127 -18.72 -11.79 -8.36
C ALA A 127 -19.17 -10.38 -7.93
N LYS A 128 -19.75 -9.64 -8.87
CA LYS A 128 -20.62 -8.49 -8.55
C LYS A 128 -22.03 -8.99 -8.26
#